data_AF-A0A924VS77-F1
#
_entry.id   AF-A0A924VS77-F1
#
_cell.length_a   1.000
_cell.length_b   1.000
_cell.length_c   1.000
_cell.angle_alpha   90.00
_cell.angle_beta   90.00
_cell.angle_gamma   90.00
#
_symmetry.space_group_name_H-M   'P 1'
#
loop_
_entity.id
_entity.type
_entity.pdbx_description
1 polymer ?
#
loop_
_entity_poly.entity_id
_entity_poly.type
_entity_poly.pdbx_seq_one_letter_code
_entity_poly.pdbx_strand_id
1 'polypeptide(L)'
;MNNKLIPQAVGVIFLLITTSVHSKERASDQQKNHSKSIENLINLGKESIPLRARVTIYHASETKSDSDTMSGKTASLVKIKTVQDMGLEVLAVNPAIMPYGTVGEFTDKNGNKRIGVAVDTGKDVKSAKASGGKTPVIDIYSQKAMTGEYHNFRIIKYTGPNFKTGLTNAQKLQYLQQVKDTFITVNRELAAR
;
A
#
# COMPACT_ATOMS: atom_id res chain seq x y z
N MET A 1 -7.06 -37.28 -43.32
CA MET A 1 -6.53 -37.98 -42.12
C MET A 1 -5.38 -37.15 -41.56
N ASN A 2 -5.30 -37.14 -40.22
CA ASN A 2 -4.26 -36.58 -39.33
C ASN A 2 -4.46 -35.15 -38.80
N ASN A 3 -5.03 -35.14 -37.59
CA ASN A 3 -4.89 -34.13 -36.54
C ASN A 3 -3.45 -33.65 -36.34
N LYS A 4 -3.27 -32.35 -36.02
CA LYS A 4 -2.64 -31.91 -34.76
C LYS A 4 -2.76 -30.39 -34.57
N LEU A 5 -3.31 -30.00 -33.43
CA LEU A 5 -3.25 -28.68 -32.81
C LEU A 5 -1.87 -28.45 -32.13
N ILE A 6 -1.66 -27.20 -31.65
CA ILE A 6 -0.81 -26.74 -30.51
C ILE A 6 0.60 -26.19 -30.92
N PRO A 7 1.17 -25.10 -30.31
CA PRO A 7 0.65 -23.78 -29.89
C PRO A 7 1.64 -22.59 -30.21
N GLN A 8 1.30 -21.38 -29.75
CA GLN A 8 2.13 -20.18 -29.70
C GLN A 8 3.39 -20.32 -28.82
N ALA A 9 4.49 -19.67 -29.23
CA ALA A 9 5.58 -19.27 -28.33
C ALA A 9 6.02 -17.84 -28.67
N VAL A 10 5.41 -16.85 -28.02
CA VAL A 10 5.94 -15.49 -27.94
C VAL A 10 7.17 -15.57 -27.03
N GLY A 11 8.35 -15.64 -27.63
CA GLY A 11 9.62 -15.65 -26.91
C GLY A 11 9.86 -14.31 -26.24
N VAL A 12 9.59 -14.22 -24.94
CA VAL A 12 10.07 -13.12 -24.10
C VAL A 12 11.56 -13.35 -23.85
N ILE A 13 12.40 -12.50 -24.44
CA ILE A 13 13.84 -12.49 -24.23
C ILE A 13 14.13 -12.09 -22.77
N PHE A 14 14.56 -13.06 -21.96
CA PHE A 14 15.18 -12.79 -20.66
C PHE A 14 16.66 -12.46 -20.88
N LEU A 15 16.99 -11.17 -20.84
CA LEU A 15 18.38 -10.73 -20.85
C LEU A 15 18.98 -10.93 -19.44
N LEU A 16 19.88 -11.92 -19.32
CA LEU A 16 20.66 -12.17 -18.12
C LEU A 16 21.67 -11.05 -17.86
N ILE A 17 21.69 -10.51 -16.64
CA ILE A 17 22.86 -9.81 -16.10
C ILE A 17 23.43 -10.65 -14.96
N THR A 18 24.64 -11.14 -15.18
CA THR A 18 25.44 -11.92 -14.23
C THR A 18 26.45 -11.02 -13.53
N THR A 19 26.11 -10.53 -12.34
CA THR A 19 27.07 -10.26 -11.25
C THR A 19 26.33 -10.29 -9.90
N SER A 20 26.97 -10.88 -8.89
CA SER A 20 26.61 -10.87 -7.46
C SER A 20 25.62 -11.94 -6.97
N VAL A 21 26.15 -13.13 -6.70
CA VAL A 21 25.43 -14.26 -6.06
C VAL A 21 24.83 -13.86 -4.70
N HIS A 22 25.44 -12.92 -3.97
CA HIS A 22 24.90 -12.34 -2.73
C HIS A 22 23.73 -11.35 -2.94
N SER A 23 23.66 -10.69 -4.10
CA SER A 23 22.55 -9.79 -4.44
C SER A 23 21.33 -10.57 -4.92
N LYS A 24 21.54 -11.76 -5.51
CA LYS A 24 20.46 -12.62 -6.01
C LYS A 24 19.66 -13.27 -4.90
N GLU A 25 20.28 -13.72 -3.81
CA GLU A 25 19.54 -14.26 -2.65
C GLU A 25 18.72 -13.18 -1.95
N ARG A 26 19.32 -12.01 -1.66
CA ARG A 26 18.56 -10.87 -1.10
C ARG A 26 17.45 -10.43 -2.04
N ALA A 27 17.70 -10.25 -3.33
CA ALA A 27 16.66 -9.87 -4.29
C ALA A 27 15.56 -10.94 -4.40
N SER A 28 15.92 -12.23 -4.38
CA SER A 28 14.97 -13.34 -4.43
C SER A 28 14.10 -13.41 -3.18
N ASP A 29 14.65 -13.20 -1.99
CA ASP A 29 13.91 -13.22 -0.73
C ASP A 29 13.05 -11.96 -0.56
N GLN A 30 13.55 -10.80 -1.02
CA GLN A 30 12.75 -9.58 -1.13
C GLN A 30 11.55 -9.77 -2.07
N GLN A 31 11.79 -10.39 -3.23
CA GLN A 31 10.75 -10.69 -4.21
C GLN A 31 9.72 -11.70 -3.67
N LYS A 32 10.17 -12.79 -3.02
CA LYS A 32 9.27 -13.77 -2.37
C LYS A 32 8.39 -13.12 -1.29
N ASN A 33 8.94 -12.21 -0.49
CA ASN A 33 8.16 -11.55 0.56
C ASN A 33 7.20 -10.49 0.02
N HIS A 34 7.55 -9.80 -1.07
CA HIS A 34 6.61 -8.95 -1.81
C HIS A 34 5.45 -9.80 -2.36
N SER A 35 5.77 -10.94 -2.98
CA SER A 35 4.78 -11.90 -3.48
C SER A 35 3.83 -12.35 -2.38
N LYS A 36 4.31 -12.65 -1.15
CA LYS A 36 3.43 -13.05 -0.05
C LYS A 36 2.46 -11.96 0.41
N SER A 37 2.90 -10.70 0.47
CA SER A 37 2.00 -9.57 0.79
C SER A 37 0.92 -9.38 -0.29
N ILE A 38 1.28 -9.60 -1.55
CA ILE A 38 0.37 -9.55 -2.69
C ILE A 38 -0.58 -10.75 -2.73
N GLU A 39 -0.10 -11.96 -2.45
CA GLU A 39 -0.92 -13.17 -2.29
C GLU A 39 -1.94 -13.00 -1.16
N ASN A 40 -1.55 -12.39 -0.05
CA ASN A 40 -2.46 -12.08 1.05
C ASN A 40 -3.52 -11.03 0.65
N LEU A 41 -3.17 -10.12 -0.26
CA LEU A 41 -4.11 -9.17 -0.85
C LEU A 41 -5.07 -9.85 -1.83
N ILE A 42 -4.63 -10.85 -2.58
CA ILE A 42 -5.52 -11.71 -3.39
C ILE A 42 -6.48 -12.48 -2.47
N ASN A 43 -5.98 -12.95 -1.32
CA ASN A 43 -6.73 -13.66 -0.30
C ASN A 43 -7.41 -12.73 0.73
N LEU A 44 -7.87 -11.53 0.31
CA LEU A 44 -8.49 -10.49 1.14
C LEU A 44 -9.65 -10.95 2.07
N GLY A 45 -10.13 -12.19 1.95
CA GLY A 45 -11.09 -12.82 2.86
C GLY A 45 -10.51 -13.76 3.94
N LYS A 46 -9.23 -14.18 3.86
CA LYS A 46 -8.64 -15.20 4.76
C LYS A 46 -7.57 -14.65 5.70
N GLU A 47 -6.83 -13.62 5.31
CA GLU A 47 -5.70 -13.09 6.11
C GLU A 47 -5.82 -11.59 6.47
N SER A 48 -6.96 -10.95 6.16
CA SER A 48 -7.19 -9.56 6.56
C SER A 48 -7.55 -9.46 8.05
N ILE A 49 -6.95 -8.51 8.77
CA ILE A 49 -7.25 -8.28 10.19
C ILE A 49 -8.20 -7.08 10.30
N PRO A 50 -9.37 -7.20 10.95
CA PRO A 50 -10.22 -6.05 11.21
C PRO A 50 -9.50 -5.09 12.17
N LEU A 51 -9.42 -3.82 11.81
CA LEU A 51 -8.81 -2.77 12.62
C LEU A 51 -9.85 -1.71 12.95
N ARG A 52 -10.20 -1.60 14.23
CA ARG A 52 -10.98 -0.47 14.73
C ARG A 52 -10.04 0.72 14.87
N ALA A 53 -10.09 1.64 13.90
CA ALA A 53 -9.31 2.87 13.90
C ALA A 53 -10.22 4.10 13.87
N ARG A 54 -9.76 5.22 14.45
CA ARG A 54 -10.34 6.54 14.17
C ARG A 54 -9.67 7.06 12.90
N VAL A 55 -10.48 7.45 11.92
CA VAL A 55 -9.98 7.99 10.67
C VAL A 55 -10.13 9.51 10.68
N THR A 56 -9.07 10.18 10.28
CA THR A 56 -8.99 11.64 10.17
C THR A 56 -8.36 12.02 8.82
N ILE A 57 -8.54 13.27 8.42
CA ILE A 57 -8.00 13.78 7.15
C ILE A 57 -6.90 14.78 7.46
N TYR A 58 -5.78 14.67 6.73
CA TYR A 58 -4.74 15.69 6.73
C TYR A 58 -4.45 16.16 5.30
N HIS A 59 -3.89 17.35 5.21
CA HIS A 59 -3.45 17.97 3.97
C HIS A 59 -2.11 18.66 4.21
N ALA A 60 -1.37 18.91 3.14
CA ALA A 60 -0.16 19.72 3.24
C ALA A 60 -0.57 21.16 3.58
N SER A 61 -0.13 21.65 4.75
CA SER A 61 -0.33 23.03 5.19
C SER A 61 1.02 23.62 5.59
N GLU A 62 1.32 24.80 5.07
CA GLU A 62 2.59 25.52 5.31
C GLU A 62 2.88 25.78 6.80
N THR A 63 1.85 25.70 7.66
CA THR A 63 1.97 26.04 9.09
C THR A 63 2.06 24.85 10.04
N LYS A 64 1.79 23.62 9.58
CA LYS A 64 1.66 22.43 10.45
C LYS A 64 2.28 21.15 9.91
N SER A 65 2.67 21.11 8.64
CA SER A 65 3.26 19.92 8.00
C SER A 65 4.77 19.85 8.21
N ASP A 66 5.33 18.63 8.26
CA ASP A 66 6.79 18.47 8.22
C ASP A 66 7.36 18.79 6.83
N SER A 67 8.69 18.95 6.74
CA SER A 67 9.38 19.35 5.51
C SER A 67 9.15 18.38 4.35
N ASP A 68 9.04 17.08 4.65
CA ASP A 68 8.78 16.05 3.65
C ASP A 68 7.38 16.22 3.07
N THR A 69 6.36 16.37 3.93
CA THR A 69 4.96 16.61 3.55
C THR A 69 4.81 17.91 2.77
N MET A 70 5.51 18.98 3.17
CA MET A 70 5.54 20.25 2.42
C MET A 70 6.19 20.10 1.04
N SER A 71 7.18 19.22 0.89
CA SER A 71 7.76 18.87 -0.41
C SER A 71 6.90 17.89 -1.23
N GLY A 72 5.70 17.56 -0.75
CA GLY A 72 4.79 16.59 -1.37
C GLY A 72 5.27 15.14 -1.26
N LYS A 73 6.09 14.82 -0.27
CA LYS A 73 6.61 13.48 0.02
C LYS A 73 6.07 12.97 1.35
N THR A 74 5.99 11.65 1.47
CA THR A 74 5.62 10.99 2.72
C THR A 74 6.85 10.72 3.57
N ALA A 75 6.67 10.33 4.83
CA ALA A 75 7.74 9.88 5.71
C ALA A 75 8.52 8.64 5.19
N SER A 76 8.00 7.92 4.18
CA SER A 76 8.71 6.85 3.46
C SER A 76 9.43 7.33 2.19
N LEU A 77 9.50 8.65 1.96
CA LEU A 77 10.13 9.32 0.82
C LEU A 77 9.45 9.06 -0.53
N VAL A 78 8.22 8.53 -0.53
CA VAL A 78 7.40 8.38 -1.74
C VAL A 78 6.64 9.69 -1.96
N LYS A 79 6.55 10.16 -3.21
CA LYS A 79 5.73 11.34 -3.53
C LYS A 79 4.25 11.02 -3.32
N ILE A 80 3.55 11.87 -2.57
CA ILE A 80 2.12 11.74 -2.28
C ILE A 80 1.32 11.65 -3.58
N LYS A 81 1.59 12.56 -4.53
CA LYS A 81 0.94 12.57 -5.85
C LYS A 81 1.10 11.24 -6.59
N THR A 82 2.27 10.60 -6.53
CA THR A 82 2.50 9.32 -7.21
C THR A 82 1.60 8.21 -6.68
N VAL A 83 1.38 8.17 -5.35
CA VAL A 83 0.46 7.20 -4.74
C VAL A 83 -0.99 7.48 -5.18
N GLN A 84 -1.40 8.75 -5.18
CA GLN A 84 -2.74 9.15 -5.59
C GLN A 84 -3.01 8.92 -7.09
N ASP A 85 -2.04 9.18 -7.96
CA ASP A 85 -2.13 8.91 -9.41
C ASP A 85 -2.30 7.40 -9.70
N MET A 86 -1.86 6.53 -8.78
CA MET A 86 -2.11 5.08 -8.83
C MET A 86 -3.54 4.70 -8.40
N GLY A 87 -4.33 5.64 -7.89
CA GLY A 87 -5.66 5.39 -7.33
C GLY A 87 -5.64 4.84 -5.91
N LEU A 88 -4.51 4.96 -5.21
CA LEU A 88 -4.32 4.51 -3.82
C LEU A 88 -4.38 5.70 -2.86
N GLU A 89 -4.91 5.47 -1.67
CA GLU A 89 -4.90 6.45 -0.59
C GLU A 89 -3.56 6.44 0.17
N VAL A 90 -3.07 7.62 0.56
CA VAL A 90 -1.89 7.74 1.43
C VAL A 90 -2.34 7.68 2.88
N LEU A 91 -1.92 6.64 3.60
CA LEU A 91 -2.21 6.47 5.02
C LEU A 91 -1.01 6.92 5.86
N ALA A 92 -1.23 7.93 6.70
CA ALA A 92 -0.37 8.30 7.80
C ALA A 92 -0.79 7.54 9.05
N VAL A 93 0.15 6.78 9.63
CA VAL A 93 -0.15 5.80 10.69
C VAL A 93 0.87 5.87 11.82
N ASN A 94 0.58 5.20 12.93
CA ASN A 94 1.60 4.83 13.91
C ASN A 94 2.31 3.54 13.43
N PRO A 95 3.59 3.60 13.02
CA PRO A 95 4.28 2.44 12.45
C PRO A 95 4.49 1.27 13.43
N ALA A 96 4.37 1.51 14.73
CA ALA A 96 4.40 0.46 15.74
C ALA A 96 3.13 -0.42 15.73
N ILE A 97 2.00 0.13 15.27
CA ILE A 97 0.71 -0.56 15.18
C ILE A 97 0.49 -1.07 13.75
N MET A 98 0.70 -0.18 12.77
CA MET A 98 0.53 -0.46 11.35
C MET A 98 1.85 -0.15 10.64
N PRO A 99 2.73 -1.14 10.44
CA PRO A 99 4.03 -0.92 9.81
C PRO A 99 3.90 -0.33 8.41
N TYR A 100 4.91 0.42 7.98
CA TYR A 100 4.97 0.93 6.61
C TYR A 100 4.85 -0.21 5.59
N GLY A 101 4.21 0.08 4.46
CA GLY A 101 3.87 -0.89 3.41
C GLY A 101 2.56 -1.63 3.64
N THR A 102 2.01 -1.63 4.87
CA THR A 102 0.72 -2.26 5.18
C THR A 102 -0.39 -1.65 4.34
N VAL A 103 -1.25 -2.50 3.78
CA VAL A 103 -2.39 -2.07 2.98
C VAL A 103 -3.63 -2.02 3.87
N GLY A 104 -4.46 -0.98 3.72
CA GLY A 104 -5.76 -0.87 4.35
C GLY A 104 -6.87 -0.88 3.28
N GLU A 105 -7.83 -1.81 3.39
CA GLU A 105 -9.12 -1.75 2.71
C GLU A 105 -10.14 -1.13 3.66
N PHE A 106 -10.95 -0.20 3.14
CA PHE A 106 -12.00 0.46 3.92
C PHE A 106 -13.09 1.00 2.99
N THR A 107 -14.20 1.42 3.57
CA THR A 107 -15.34 1.98 2.81
C THR A 107 -15.45 3.47 3.09
N ASP A 108 -15.60 4.29 2.05
CA ASP A 108 -15.92 5.70 2.21
C ASP A 108 -17.39 5.92 2.59
N LYS A 109 -17.75 7.16 2.93
CA LYS A 109 -19.12 7.54 3.31
C LYS A 109 -20.19 7.22 2.26
N ASN A 110 -19.81 7.04 0.99
CA ASN A 110 -20.73 6.73 -0.10
C ASN A 110 -20.85 5.22 -0.34
N GLY A 111 -20.22 4.39 0.50
CA GLY A 111 -20.23 2.94 0.33
C GLY A 111 -19.17 2.42 -0.65
N ASN A 112 -18.30 3.28 -1.20
CA ASN A 112 -17.29 2.82 -2.14
C ASN A 112 -16.11 2.19 -1.39
N LYS A 113 -15.67 1.04 -1.87
CA LYS A 113 -14.43 0.43 -1.40
C LYS A 113 -13.23 1.26 -1.85
N ARG A 114 -12.34 1.53 -0.90
CA ARG A 114 -11.08 2.25 -1.09
C ARG A 114 -9.94 1.37 -0.59
N ILE A 115 -8.77 1.56 -1.18
CA ILE A 115 -7.52 1.02 -0.65
C ILE A 115 -6.52 2.14 -0.41
N GLY A 116 -5.84 2.07 0.72
CA GLY A 116 -4.70 2.91 1.04
C GLY A 116 -3.49 2.11 1.46
N VAL A 117 -2.32 2.74 1.41
CA VAL A 117 -1.06 2.14 1.85
C VAL A 117 -0.43 3.01 2.93
N ALA A 118 0.02 2.37 4.01
CA ALA A 118 0.78 2.98 5.09
C ALA A 118 2.16 3.39 4.57
N VAL A 119 2.30 4.63 4.13
CA VAL A 119 3.58 5.18 3.63
C VAL A 119 4.00 6.43 4.38
N ASP A 120 3.16 6.93 5.30
CA ASP A 120 3.38 8.19 6.00
C ASP A 120 3.20 8.09 7.52
N THR A 121 3.57 9.12 8.27
CA THR A 121 3.34 9.22 9.72
C THR A 121 3.27 10.67 10.18
N GLY A 122 2.52 10.95 11.25
CA GLY A 122 2.44 12.27 11.88
C GLY A 122 2.65 12.20 13.39
N LYS A 123 3.06 13.30 14.03
CA LYS A 123 3.23 13.37 15.51
C LYS A 123 1.91 13.08 16.23
N ASP A 124 0.80 13.64 15.76
CA ASP A 124 -0.53 13.46 16.37
C ASP A 124 -1.07 12.04 16.17
N VAL A 125 -0.76 11.42 15.03
CA VAL A 125 -1.08 10.02 14.72
C VAL A 125 -0.36 9.04 15.66
N LYS A 126 0.89 9.35 16.04
CA LYS A 126 1.67 8.51 16.98
C LYS A 126 1.19 8.57 18.41
N SER A 127 0.63 9.72 18.82
CA SER A 127 0.31 9.99 20.23
C SER A 127 -1.10 9.55 20.64
N ALA A 128 -1.93 9.07 19.70
CA ALA A 128 -3.36 8.79 19.91
C ALA A 128 -4.15 9.97 20.54
N LYS A 129 -3.57 11.19 20.57
CA LYS A 129 -4.24 12.38 21.13
C LYS A 129 -5.53 12.68 20.37
N ALA A 130 -5.54 12.47 19.06
CA ALA A 130 -6.75 12.65 18.25
C ALA A 130 -7.87 11.64 18.60
N SER A 131 -7.58 10.51 19.27
CA SER A 131 -8.59 9.53 19.71
C SER A 131 -8.87 9.55 21.21
N GLY A 132 -8.25 10.45 21.99
CA GLY A 132 -8.25 10.34 23.46
C GLY A 132 -7.53 9.10 24.01
N GLY A 133 -6.56 8.55 23.26
CA GLY A 133 -5.64 7.50 23.73
C GLY A 133 -6.10 6.05 23.55
N LYS A 134 -7.36 5.78 23.16
CA LYS A 134 -7.94 4.42 23.19
C LYS A 134 -7.95 3.69 21.84
N THR A 135 -7.84 4.39 20.73
CA THR A 135 -8.04 3.82 19.39
C THR A 135 -6.93 4.27 18.46
N PRO A 136 -6.30 3.38 17.67
CA PRO A 136 -5.36 3.79 16.64
C PRO A 136 -5.95 4.87 15.74
N VAL A 137 -5.17 5.89 15.41
CA VAL A 137 -5.54 6.96 14.48
C VAL A 137 -4.92 6.63 13.12
N ILE A 138 -5.71 6.77 12.05
CA ILE A 138 -5.24 6.69 10.67
C ILE A 138 -5.61 8.01 9.99
N ASP A 139 -4.60 8.72 9.54
CA ASP A 139 -4.74 9.98 8.81
C ASP A 139 -4.68 9.69 7.31
N ILE A 140 -5.71 10.08 6.56
CA ILE A 140 -5.75 9.94 5.10
C ILE A 140 -5.40 11.28 4.47
N TYR A 141 -4.45 11.30 3.53
CA TYR A 141 -4.10 12.52 2.83
C TYR A 141 -5.19 12.88 1.81
N SER A 142 -5.65 14.14 1.84
CA SER A 142 -6.51 14.68 0.79
C SER A 142 -6.20 16.16 0.58
N GLN A 143 -6.07 16.60 -0.68
CA GLN A 143 -5.94 18.03 -0.99
C GLN A 143 -7.26 18.80 -0.88
N LYS A 144 -8.39 18.09 -0.95
CA LYS A 144 -9.69 18.69 -0.70
C LYS A 144 -10.02 18.53 0.78
N ALA A 145 -10.64 19.54 1.39
CA ALA A 145 -11.29 19.38 2.68
C ALA A 145 -12.41 18.33 2.52
N MET A 146 -12.06 17.06 2.69
CA MET A 146 -13.02 15.97 2.62
C MET A 146 -13.68 15.85 3.97
N THR A 147 -14.96 16.20 4.02
CA THR A 147 -15.85 15.77 5.11
C THR A 147 -16.27 14.34 4.81
N GLY A 148 -15.83 13.39 5.62
CA GLY A 148 -16.22 12.00 5.46
C GLY A 148 -15.71 11.12 6.57
N GLU A 149 -16.58 10.23 7.02
CA GLU A 149 -16.21 9.11 7.87
C GLU A 149 -15.83 7.93 6.98
N TYR A 150 -14.81 7.18 7.40
CA TYR A 150 -14.42 5.93 6.75
C TYR A 150 -14.65 4.80 7.74
N HIS A 151 -15.20 3.71 7.25
CA HIS A 151 -15.62 2.59 8.08
C HIS A 151 -14.96 1.29 7.64
N ASN A 152 -15.04 0.27 8.52
CA ASN A 152 -14.69 -1.11 8.20
C ASN A 152 -13.25 -1.32 7.73
N PHE A 153 -12.30 -0.69 8.40
CA PHE A 153 -10.88 -0.90 8.12
C PHE A 153 -10.49 -2.36 8.29
N ARG A 154 -9.93 -2.94 7.23
CA ARG A 154 -9.26 -4.23 7.20
C ARG A 154 -7.83 -4.00 6.75
N ILE A 155 -6.87 -4.57 7.47
CA ILE A 155 -5.46 -4.39 7.15
C ILE A 155 -4.83 -5.69 6.68
N ILE A 156 -3.89 -5.55 5.74
CA ILE A 156 -3.00 -6.62 5.28
C ILE A 156 -1.59 -6.18 5.58
N LYS A 157 -1.02 -6.81 6.60
CA LYS A 157 0.33 -6.49 7.07
C LYS A 157 1.34 -6.78 5.98
N TYR A 158 2.21 -5.81 5.73
CA TYR A 158 3.35 -6.00 4.85
C TYR A 158 4.39 -6.91 5.51
N THR A 159 4.88 -7.90 4.75
CA THR A 159 5.76 -8.97 5.25
C THR A 159 7.16 -8.94 4.63
N GLY A 160 7.50 -7.90 3.86
CA GLY A 160 8.84 -7.73 3.29
C GLY A 160 9.84 -6.96 4.17
N PRO A 161 11.03 -6.64 3.62
CA PRO A 161 12.04 -5.82 4.30
C PRO A 161 11.48 -4.50 4.75
N ASN A 162 11.94 -3.93 5.87
CA ASN A 162 11.45 -2.65 6.40
C ASN A 162 11.11 -1.65 5.27
N PHE A 163 9.83 -1.37 5.06
CA PHE A 163 9.40 -0.67 3.85
C PHE A 163 10.04 0.72 3.73
N LYS A 164 10.24 1.42 4.86
CA LYS A 164 10.80 2.77 4.88
C LYS A 164 12.30 2.79 4.54
N THR A 165 13.09 1.95 5.20
CA THR A 165 14.57 2.01 5.15
C THR A 165 15.22 0.86 4.38
N GLY A 166 14.52 -0.26 4.21
CA GLY A 166 15.02 -1.49 3.57
C GLY A 166 14.71 -1.60 2.07
N LEU A 167 13.93 -0.66 1.51
CA LEU A 167 13.60 -0.61 0.09
C LEU A 167 14.13 0.67 -0.57
N THR A 168 14.66 0.52 -1.78
CA THR A 168 14.91 1.67 -2.68
C THR A 168 13.58 2.30 -3.12
N ASN A 169 13.61 3.56 -3.58
CA ASN A 169 12.41 4.20 -4.11
C ASN A 169 11.80 3.44 -5.29
N ALA A 170 12.61 2.86 -6.18
CA ALA A 170 12.11 2.04 -7.28
C ALA A 170 11.34 0.82 -6.78
N GLN A 171 11.86 0.12 -5.76
CA GLN A 171 11.20 -1.04 -5.17
C GLN A 171 9.90 -0.68 -4.43
N LYS A 172 9.87 0.47 -3.74
CA LYS A 172 8.63 0.99 -3.13
C LYS A 172 7.56 1.23 -4.19
N LEU A 173 7.93 1.87 -5.31
CA LEU A 173 7.00 2.14 -6.41
C LEU A 173 6.52 0.85 -7.08
N GLN A 174 7.40 -0.13 -7.30
CA GLN A 174 7.03 -1.43 -7.83
C GLN A 174 6.01 -2.14 -6.93
N TYR A 175 6.23 -2.13 -5.61
CA TYR A 175 5.28 -2.70 -4.66
C TYR A 175 3.92 -2.00 -4.70
N LEU A 176 3.89 -0.66 -4.71
CA LEU A 176 2.64 0.10 -4.79
C LEU A 176 1.87 -0.19 -6.09
N GLN A 177 2.59 -0.33 -7.20
CA GLN A 177 2.01 -0.72 -8.48
C GLN A 177 1.39 -2.13 -8.41
N GLN A 178 2.07 -3.09 -7.78
CA GLN A 178 1.51 -4.43 -7.54
C GLN A 178 0.23 -4.38 -6.69
N VAL A 179 0.22 -3.60 -5.60
CA VAL A 179 -0.98 -3.43 -4.75
C VAL A 179 -2.16 -2.89 -5.57
N LYS A 180 -1.93 -1.87 -6.41
CA LYS A 180 -2.94 -1.32 -7.31
C LYS A 180 -3.49 -2.41 -8.25
N ASP A 181 -2.61 -3.10 -8.96
CA ASP A 181 -3.01 -4.05 -10.00
C ASP A 181 -3.78 -5.24 -9.41
N THR A 182 -3.37 -5.70 -8.22
CA THR A 182 -4.08 -6.74 -7.49
C THR A 182 -5.45 -6.27 -7.00
N PHE A 183 -5.57 -5.07 -6.45
CA PHE A 183 -6.88 -4.53 -6.02
C PHE A 183 -7.87 -4.40 -7.17
N ILE A 184 -7.40 -3.90 -8.33
CA ILE A 184 -8.24 -3.80 -9.54
C ILE A 184 -8.71 -5.20 -9.97
N THR A 185 -7.81 -6.18 -9.97
CA THR A 185 -8.13 -7.57 -10.35
C THR A 185 -9.16 -8.17 -9.41
N VAL A 186 -8.94 -8.09 -8.09
CA VAL A 186 -9.87 -8.65 -7.08
C VAL A 186 -11.25 -7.99 -7.16
N ASN A 187 -11.34 -6.67 -7.32
CA ASN A 187 -12.63 -6.00 -7.44
C ASN A 187 -13.37 -6.34 -8.74
N ARG A 188 -12.64 -6.51 -9.86
CA ARG A 188 -13.25 -6.95 -11.12
C ARG A 188 -13.82 -8.35 -11.00
N GLU A 189 -13.09 -9.27 -10.37
CA GLU A 189 -13.54 -10.66 -10.17
C GLU A 189 -14.72 -10.74 -9.21
N LEU A 190 -14.76 -9.91 -8.16
CA LEU A 190 -15.89 -9.86 -7.23
C LEU A 190 -17.14 -9.23 -7.86
N ALA A 191 -16.98 -8.23 -8.73
CA ALA A 191 -18.10 -7.59 -9.43
C ALA A 191 -18.71 -8.44 -10.56
N ALA A 192 -17.99 -9.46 -11.03
CA ALA A 192 -18.44 -10.40 -12.06
C ALA A 192 -19.21 -11.61 -11.51
N ARG A 193 -19.39 -11.72 -10.19
CA ARG A 193 -20.15 -12.76 -9.50
C ARG A 193 -21.51 -12.20 -9.06
#